data_AF-A0A8C8EW97-F1
#
_entry.id   AF-A0A8C8EW97-F1
#
_cell.length_a   1.000
_cell.length_b   1.000
_cell.length_c   1.000
_cell.angle_alpha   90.00
_cell.angle_beta   90.00
_cell.angle_gamma   90.00
#
_symmetry.space_group_name_H-M   'P 1'
#
loop_
_entity.id
_entity.type
_entity.pdbx_description
1 polymer ?
#
loop_
_entity_poly.entity_id
_entity_poly.type
_entity_poly.pdbx_seq_one_letter_code
_entity_poly.pdbx_strand_id
1 'polypeptide(L)'
;MTSDLFLGADVATPRVTGLYFRKRRGGLLYYGEHILAFAACVGNQDIISMVINAGASTRAQDSIGNTVLHILVLQPNKTIACLVLDLLLARDVELDQAVPLDMVPNYHGLTPFKLAAKEGNLVAFQHLVNRRRINQWNLGPLTSNLYDLTEIDSLVADDDCSVLELIVGSQRREARRILEVTPVRQLVSLKWNLYGKHYFRLLLLLYLLYIGTFTLCCVYRPLKDAPENYTVSDMDKTIRVQKTLKESYVTYGDNLRLAGEMISVLGALVILLLEIPDMLRVGAKHYFGQTALGGPFHVILIAYAFLVVLLCVFRVSGVQGETVVMAVCLVLGWSNVMFFARGFQMLGPYVIMIQKIIFGDLTKFMWLSFIVLIGFSTSLWMVYMTQDPDSLPAYRSFPITLFSQFELSVGLIDLPVDHTITTPPIVHVLHCTFSVVSYILLLNLLTAMMSDTQWRVAQERDELWRTQVVATTLMLERRLPRCLWPRLGVCGLLYGLGERWYLRVEDRNDPLVQKMHTHILSLLHTP
;
A
#
# COMPACT_ATOMS: atom_id res chain seq x y z
N MET A 1 40.62 -30.67 -23.79
CA MET A 1 40.92 -30.02 -22.49
C MET A 1 40.08 -30.68 -21.39
N THR A 2 40.32 -31.97 -21.13
CA THR A 2 39.55 -32.80 -20.18
C THR A 2 40.45 -33.42 -19.09
N SER A 3 41.62 -32.82 -18.82
CA SER A 3 42.69 -33.48 -18.07
C SER A 3 43.02 -32.90 -16.69
N ASP A 4 42.41 -31.80 -16.25
CA ASP A 4 42.97 -31.04 -15.11
C ASP A 4 42.21 -31.20 -13.77
N LEU A 5 41.14 -32.01 -13.72
CA LEU A 5 40.40 -32.31 -12.47
C LEU A 5 40.77 -33.67 -11.83
N PHE A 6 41.77 -34.36 -12.37
CA PHE A 6 42.18 -35.72 -11.94
C PHE A 6 42.85 -35.81 -10.56
N LEU A 7 43.02 -34.70 -9.82
CA LEU A 7 43.60 -34.69 -8.47
C LEU A 7 42.57 -34.95 -7.34
N GLY A 8 41.34 -35.36 -7.66
CA GLY A 8 40.35 -35.79 -6.67
C GLY A 8 39.65 -34.65 -5.91
N ALA A 9 39.58 -33.45 -6.49
CA ALA A 9 38.81 -32.35 -5.92
C ALA A 9 37.31 -32.63 -6.05
N ASP A 10 36.60 -32.72 -4.93
CA ASP A 10 35.15 -32.89 -4.92
C ASP A 10 34.47 -31.57 -5.30
N VAL A 11 33.67 -31.60 -6.37
CA VAL A 11 32.97 -30.43 -6.91
C VAL A 11 31.51 -30.39 -6.44
N ALA A 12 30.98 -31.50 -5.95
CA ALA A 12 29.55 -31.68 -5.66
C ALA A 12 29.21 -31.48 -4.18
N THR A 13 30.04 -31.98 -3.25
CA THR A 13 29.72 -31.94 -1.81
C THR A 13 30.13 -30.67 -1.04
N PRO A 14 31.21 -29.93 -1.36
CA PRO A 14 31.68 -28.88 -0.47
C PRO A 14 30.72 -27.69 -0.45
N ARG A 15 30.41 -27.23 0.76
CA ARG A 15 29.50 -26.09 1.00
C ARG A 15 30.17 -25.00 1.82
N VAL A 16 30.12 -23.78 1.31
CA VAL A 16 30.62 -22.58 1.98
C VAL A 16 29.53 -22.02 2.90
N THR A 17 29.48 -22.49 4.15
CA THR A 17 28.43 -22.10 5.12
C THR A 17 28.82 -20.98 6.09
N GLY A 18 30.04 -20.43 5.91
CA GLY A 18 30.59 -19.39 6.76
C GLY A 18 29.72 -18.13 6.81
N LEU A 19 29.69 -17.47 7.98
CA LEU A 19 28.88 -16.27 8.25
C LEU A 19 29.10 -15.12 7.25
N TYR A 20 30.29 -15.04 6.64
CA TYR A 20 30.61 -14.02 5.65
C TYR A 20 29.81 -14.16 4.35
N PHE A 21 29.49 -15.39 3.94
CA PHE A 21 28.82 -15.70 2.67
C PHE A 21 27.30 -15.88 2.81
N ARG A 22 26.77 -15.85 4.05
CA ARG A 22 25.33 -15.92 4.30
C ARG A 22 24.64 -14.60 3.95
N LYS A 23 23.45 -14.69 3.33
CA LYS A 23 22.61 -13.52 3.04
C LYS A 23 22.22 -12.82 4.35
N ARG A 24 22.77 -11.62 4.57
CA ARG A 24 22.51 -10.79 5.76
C ARG A 24 22.31 -9.32 5.40
N ARG A 25 21.56 -8.59 6.23
CA ARG A 25 21.48 -7.12 6.11
C ARG A 25 22.88 -6.54 6.35
N GLY A 26 23.39 -5.76 5.39
CA GLY A 26 24.76 -5.22 5.41
C GLY A 26 25.85 -6.22 4.98
N GLY A 27 25.48 -7.42 4.50
CA GLY A 27 26.45 -8.32 3.87
C GLY A 27 26.85 -7.79 2.49
N LEU A 28 28.15 -7.84 2.19
CA LEU A 28 28.70 -7.33 0.92
C LEU A 28 28.55 -8.34 -0.22
N LEU A 29 28.54 -9.64 0.09
CA LEU A 29 28.61 -10.72 -0.90
C LEU A 29 27.62 -11.84 -0.57
N TYR A 30 26.98 -12.37 -1.60
CA TYR A 30 26.14 -13.57 -1.53
C TYR A 30 26.20 -14.33 -2.86
N TYR A 31 26.98 -15.42 -2.89
CA TYR A 31 27.18 -16.29 -4.05
C TYR A 31 26.61 -17.71 -3.83
N GLY A 32 25.78 -17.88 -2.81
CA GLY A 32 25.31 -19.20 -2.36
C GLY A 32 26.39 -19.99 -1.63
N GLU A 33 26.25 -21.32 -1.67
CA GLU A 33 27.10 -22.23 -0.90
C GLU A 33 27.93 -23.19 -1.75
N HIS A 34 27.58 -23.40 -3.02
CA HIS A 34 28.19 -24.42 -3.89
C HIS A 34 29.20 -23.82 -4.86
N ILE A 35 30.23 -24.58 -5.25
CA ILE A 35 31.28 -24.15 -6.17
C ILE A 35 30.71 -23.63 -7.50
N LEU A 36 29.72 -24.34 -8.05
CA LEU A 36 29.05 -23.93 -9.29
C LEU A 36 28.40 -22.55 -9.16
N ALA A 37 27.81 -22.23 -8.01
CA ALA A 37 27.18 -20.93 -7.79
C ALA A 37 28.21 -19.79 -7.73
N PHE A 38 29.38 -20.04 -7.13
CA PHE A 38 30.51 -19.09 -7.15
C PHE A 38 31.03 -18.87 -8.58
N ALA A 39 31.25 -19.94 -9.34
CA ALA A 39 31.68 -19.84 -10.74
C ALA A 39 30.66 -19.07 -11.59
N ALA A 40 29.37 -19.32 -11.37
CA ALA A 40 28.27 -18.64 -12.04
C ALA A 40 28.22 -17.14 -11.71
N CYS A 41 28.44 -16.74 -10.45
CA CYS A 41 28.45 -15.33 -10.05
C CYS A 41 29.65 -14.55 -10.62
N VAL A 42 30.80 -15.22 -10.80
CA VAL A 42 31.98 -14.64 -11.46
C VAL A 42 31.76 -14.50 -12.96
N GLY A 43 31.00 -15.42 -13.57
CA GLY A 43 30.62 -15.36 -14.99
C GLY A 43 31.63 -15.97 -15.96
N ASN A 44 32.59 -16.77 -15.47
CA ASN A 44 33.55 -17.46 -16.33
C ASN A 44 32.92 -18.74 -16.94
N GLN A 45 32.58 -18.68 -18.23
CA GLN A 45 31.90 -19.76 -18.95
C GLN A 45 32.71 -21.07 -19.02
N ASP A 46 34.04 -20.96 -19.10
CA ASP A 46 34.93 -22.12 -19.19
C ASP A 46 34.93 -22.90 -17.87
N ILE A 47 35.02 -22.18 -16.75
CA ILE A 47 34.96 -22.78 -15.41
C ILE A 47 33.59 -23.42 -15.17
N ILE A 48 32.51 -22.74 -15.54
CA ILE A 48 31.14 -23.27 -15.38
C ILE A 48 30.99 -24.57 -16.17
N SER A 49 31.43 -24.60 -17.43
CA SER A 49 31.35 -25.78 -18.28
C SER A 49 32.20 -26.92 -17.74
N MET A 50 33.41 -26.62 -17.26
CA MET A 50 34.32 -27.60 -16.65
C MET A 50 33.71 -28.22 -15.38
N VAL A 51 33.13 -27.39 -14.50
CA VAL A 51 32.48 -27.80 -13.24
C VAL A 51 31.25 -28.67 -13.48
N ILE A 52 30.43 -28.34 -14.49
CA ILE A 52 29.26 -29.15 -14.88
C ILE A 52 29.71 -30.50 -15.46
N ASN A 53 30.71 -30.50 -16.35
CA ASN A 53 31.27 -31.73 -16.92
C ASN A 53 31.92 -32.64 -15.85
N ALA A 54 32.39 -32.06 -14.75
CA ALA A 54 32.92 -32.79 -13.60
C ALA A 54 31.83 -33.37 -12.67
N GLY A 55 30.55 -33.19 -12.99
CA GLY A 55 29.43 -33.78 -12.24
C GLY A 55 28.77 -32.86 -11.20
N ALA A 56 29.03 -31.55 -11.25
CA ALA A 56 28.33 -30.61 -10.36
C ALA A 56 26.84 -30.49 -10.72
N SER A 57 25.97 -30.66 -9.74
CA SER A 57 24.52 -30.53 -9.94
C SER A 57 24.10 -29.05 -10.07
N THR A 58 23.39 -28.73 -11.15
CA THR A 58 22.75 -27.42 -11.36
C THR A 58 21.58 -27.15 -10.40
N ARG A 59 21.02 -28.22 -9.81
CA ARG A 59 19.87 -28.19 -8.90
C ARG A 59 20.26 -28.14 -7.42
N ALA A 60 21.55 -28.05 -7.10
CA ALA A 60 21.99 -27.91 -5.73
C ALA A 60 21.41 -26.64 -5.08
N GLN A 61 20.75 -26.81 -3.94
CA GLN A 61 20.09 -25.74 -3.19
C GLN A 61 20.91 -25.38 -1.94
N ASP A 62 21.07 -24.08 -1.68
CA ASP A 62 21.72 -23.59 -0.46
C ASP A 62 20.85 -23.77 0.80
N SER A 63 21.31 -23.27 1.95
CA SER A 63 20.54 -23.32 3.21
C SER A 63 19.18 -22.59 3.18
N ILE A 64 18.93 -21.73 2.20
CA ILE A 64 17.68 -20.98 2.00
C ILE A 64 16.79 -21.66 0.93
N GLY A 65 17.29 -22.73 0.30
CA GLY A 65 16.62 -23.41 -0.80
C GLY A 65 16.88 -22.75 -2.17
N ASN A 66 17.78 -21.78 -2.25
CA ASN A 66 18.07 -21.09 -3.50
C ASN A 66 18.98 -21.95 -4.38
N THR A 67 18.53 -22.20 -5.60
CA THR A 67 19.37 -22.76 -6.68
C THR A 67 20.30 -21.70 -7.26
N VAL A 68 21.23 -22.12 -8.13
CA VAL A 68 22.13 -21.19 -8.85
C VAL A 68 21.38 -20.08 -9.59
N LEU A 69 20.20 -20.36 -10.16
CA LEU A 69 19.40 -19.36 -10.87
C LEU A 69 18.86 -18.27 -9.92
N HIS A 70 18.43 -18.63 -8.72
CA HIS A 70 17.99 -17.66 -7.71
C HIS A 70 19.13 -16.73 -7.31
N ILE A 71 20.35 -17.27 -7.18
CA ILE A 71 21.52 -16.51 -6.80
C ILE A 71 21.93 -15.54 -7.91
N LEU A 72 21.87 -15.96 -9.17
CA LEU A 72 22.13 -15.10 -10.34
C LEU A 72 21.18 -13.91 -10.42
N VAL A 73 19.89 -14.12 -10.11
CA VAL A 73 18.89 -13.04 -10.06
C VAL A 73 19.21 -11.99 -9.01
N LEU A 74 19.91 -12.36 -7.93
CA LEU A 74 20.31 -11.47 -6.84
C LEU A 74 21.63 -10.72 -7.11
N GLN A 75 22.35 -11.06 -8.19
CA GLN A 75 23.64 -10.43 -8.48
C GLN A 75 23.49 -8.98 -8.95
N PRO A 76 24.44 -8.09 -8.60
CA PRO A 76 24.42 -6.70 -9.04
C PRO A 76 24.67 -6.58 -10.54
N ASN A 77 25.54 -7.44 -11.10
CA ASN A 77 25.81 -7.44 -12.54
C ASN A 77 24.75 -8.24 -13.30
N LYS A 78 23.68 -7.53 -13.68
CA LYS A 78 22.51 -8.09 -14.34
C LYS A 78 22.80 -8.68 -15.73
N THR A 79 23.82 -8.16 -16.45
CA THR A 79 24.13 -8.59 -17.83
C THR A 79 24.83 -9.94 -17.87
N ILE A 80 25.90 -10.09 -17.08
CA ILE A 80 26.61 -11.36 -16.93
C ILE A 80 25.67 -12.42 -16.37
N ALA A 81 24.82 -12.05 -15.41
CA ALA A 81 23.84 -12.97 -14.85
C ALA A 81 22.89 -13.55 -15.91
N CYS A 82 22.43 -12.75 -16.88
CA CYS A 82 21.55 -13.25 -17.96
C CYS A 82 22.29 -14.19 -18.91
N LEU A 83 23.53 -13.87 -19.30
CA LEU A 83 24.36 -14.73 -20.16
C LEU A 83 24.62 -16.10 -19.51
N VAL A 84 24.98 -16.10 -18.22
CA VAL A 84 25.22 -17.34 -17.47
C VAL A 84 23.92 -18.11 -17.28
N LEU A 85 22.80 -17.42 -17.01
CA LEU A 85 21.49 -18.04 -16.88
C LEU A 85 21.07 -18.76 -18.16
N ASP A 86 21.36 -18.19 -19.33
CA ASP A 86 21.11 -18.85 -20.61
C ASP A 86 21.96 -20.09 -20.80
N LEU A 87 23.25 -20.02 -20.47
CA LEU A 87 24.17 -21.16 -20.54
C LEU A 87 23.69 -22.31 -19.64
N LEU A 88 23.34 -22.01 -18.38
CA LEU A 88 22.90 -23.02 -17.42
C LEU A 88 21.59 -23.68 -17.84
N LEU A 89 20.63 -22.89 -18.31
CA LEU A 89 19.35 -23.43 -18.78
C LEU A 89 19.50 -24.20 -20.10
N ALA A 90 20.41 -23.82 -20.99
CA ALA A 90 20.69 -24.59 -22.21
C ALA A 90 21.26 -25.98 -21.86
N ARG A 91 22.18 -26.05 -20.89
CA ARG A 91 22.71 -27.31 -20.37
C ARG A 91 21.67 -28.15 -19.63
N ASP A 92 20.73 -27.51 -18.94
CA ASP A 92 19.67 -28.22 -18.24
C ASP A 92 18.73 -28.97 -19.18
N VAL A 93 18.44 -28.40 -20.35
CA VAL A 93 17.62 -29.05 -21.38
C VAL A 93 18.29 -30.31 -21.93
N GLU A 94 19.62 -30.34 -22.01
CA GLU A 94 20.37 -31.54 -22.42
C GLU A 94 20.23 -32.70 -21.43
N LEU A 95 19.91 -32.42 -20.16
CA LEU A 95 19.79 -33.41 -19.09
C LEU A 95 18.39 -34.03 -18.98
N ASP A 96 17.42 -33.57 -19.77
CA ASP A 96 16.04 -34.07 -19.91
C ASP A 96 15.35 -34.47 -18.59
N GLN A 97 15.37 -33.57 -17.62
CA GLN A 97 14.73 -33.80 -16.31
C GLN A 97 13.26 -33.39 -16.30
N ALA A 98 12.46 -34.09 -15.49
CA ALA A 98 11.00 -33.93 -15.44
C ALA A 98 10.51 -32.52 -15.07
N VAL A 99 11.29 -31.76 -14.29
CA VAL A 99 10.97 -30.38 -13.91
C VAL A 99 12.05 -29.43 -14.43
N PRO A 100 11.69 -28.41 -15.25
CA PRO A 100 12.61 -27.39 -15.69
C PRO A 100 13.28 -26.66 -14.53
N LEU A 101 14.58 -26.36 -14.64
CA LEU A 101 15.34 -25.69 -13.58
C LEU A 101 14.77 -24.31 -13.19
N ASP A 102 14.11 -23.61 -14.11
CA ASP A 102 13.47 -22.31 -13.85
C ASP A 102 12.16 -22.40 -13.06
N MET A 103 11.61 -23.61 -12.88
CA MET A 103 10.38 -23.87 -12.11
C MET A 103 10.67 -24.44 -10.71
N VAL A 104 11.93 -24.71 -10.37
CA VAL A 104 12.29 -25.20 -9.03
C VAL A 104 12.12 -24.07 -8.01
N PRO A 105 11.26 -24.20 -6.99
CA PRO A 105 11.09 -23.18 -5.97
C PRO A 105 12.15 -23.30 -4.86
N ASN A 106 12.40 -22.19 -4.16
CA ASN A 106 13.13 -22.20 -2.89
C ASN A 106 12.23 -22.58 -1.69
N TYR A 107 12.79 -22.60 -0.48
CA TYR A 107 12.00 -22.93 0.73
C TYR A 107 10.90 -21.92 1.07
N HIS A 108 10.88 -20.76 0.39
CA HIS A 108 9.80 -19.79 0.48
C HIS A 108 8.77 -19.93 -0.65
N GLY A 109 8.84 -20.97 -1.49
CA GLY A 109 7.93 -21.16 -2.62
C GLY A 109 8.16 -20.18 -3.78
N LEU A 110 9.31 -19.50 -3.82
CA LEU A 110 9.64 -18.56 -4.90
C LEU A 110 10.50 -19.27 -5.93
N THR A 111 10.10 -19.22 -7.19
CA THR A 111 10.94 -19.58 -8.34
C THR A 111 11.90 -18.42 -8.67
N PRO A 112 12.94 -18.63 -9.50
CA PRO A 112 13.84 -17.55 -9.92
C PRO A 112 13.09 -16.39 -10.58
N PHE A 113 12.01 -16.68 -11.31
CA PHE A 113 11.14 -15.69 -11.92
C PHE A 113 10.37 -14.85 -10.88
N LYS A 114 9.73 -15.51 -9.90
CA LYS A 114 9.06 -14.84 -8.77
C LYS A 114 10.04 -14.02 -7.93
N LEU A 115 11.25 -14.52 -7.72
CA LEU A 115 12.30 -13.82 -7.00
C LEU A 115 12.76 -12.55 -7.74
N ALA A 116 12.90 -12.61 -9.06
CA ALA A 116 13.26 -11.44 -9.88
C ALA A 116 12.21 -10.32 -9.74
N ALA A 117 10.93 -10.70 -9.71
CA ALA A 117 9.84 -9.78 -9.47
C ALA A 117 9.88 -9.14 -8.07
N LYS A 118 10.06 -9.96 -7.03
CA LYS A 118 10.13 -9.50 -5.62
C LYS A 118 11.30 -8.55 -5.38
N GLU A 119 12.47 -8.86 -5.92
CA GLU A 119 13.71 -8.09 -5.73
C GLU A 119 13.77 -6.85 -6.63
N GLY A 120 12.97 -6.80 -7.70
CA GLY A 120 12.92 -5.69 -8.65
C GLY A 120 13.97 -5.76 -9.76
N ASN A 121 14.51 -6.95 -10.06
CA ASN A 121 15.51 -7.09 -11.11
C ASN A 121 14.85 -7.08 -12.50
N LEU A 122 14.63 -5.87 -13.04
CA LEU A 122 13.97 -5.64 -14.32
C LEU A 122 14.62 -6.41 -15.49
N VAL A 123 15.96 -6.43 -15.56
CA VAL A 123 16.71 -7.04 -16.67
C VAL A 123 16.53 -8.55 -16.65
N ALA A 124 16.75 -9.19 -15.50
CA ALA A 124 16.54 -10.63 -15.37
C ALA A 124 15.08 -11.02 -15.59
N PHE A 125 14.14 -10.20 -15.12
CA PHE A 125 12.70 -10.42 -15.34
C PHE A 125 12.35 -10.36 -16.82
N GLN A 126 12.74 -9.30 -17.54
CA GLN A 126 12.52 -9.16 -18.98
C GLN A 126 13.16 -10.29 -19.78
N HIS A 127 14.37 -10.70 -19.40
CA HIS A 127 15.07 -11.81 -20.03
C HIS A 127 14.31 -13.12 -19.92
N LEU A 128 13.84 -13.47 -18.72
CA LEU A 128 13.03 -14.65 -18.47
C LEU A 128 11.68 -14.60 -19.19
N VAL A 129 11.01 -13.43 -19.21
CA VAL A 129 9.77 -13.23 -19.97
C VAL A 129 9.97 -13.45 -21.46
N ASN A 130 11.02 -12.84 -22.04
CA ASN A 130 11.31 -12.94 -23.47
C ASN A 130 11.65 -14.37 -23.90
N ARG A 131 12.28 -15.15 -23.02
CA ARG A 131 12.55 -16.56 -23.25
C ARG A 131 11.28 -17.43 -23.24
N ARG A 132 10.31 -17.09 -22.39
CA ARG A 132 9.01 -17.79 -22.31
C ARG A 132 7.99 -17.33 -23.37
N ARG A 133 8.37 -16.39 -24.23
CA ARG A 133 7.52 -15.82 -25.28
C ARG A 133 7.54 -16.70 -26.53
N ILE A 134 6.36 -17.02 -27.06
CA ILE A 134 6.18 -17.72 -28.33
C ILE A 134 5.80 -16.68 -29.39
N ASN A 135 6.57 -16.57 -30.46
CA ASN A 135 6.22 -15.72 -31.59
C ASN A 135 5.22 -16.45 -32.50
N GLN A 136 4.06 -15.85 -32.76
CA GLN A 136 3.05 -16.43 -33.67
C GLN A 136 3.31 -16.02 -35.12
N TRP A 137 3.50 -14.72 -35.36
CA TRP A 137 3.75 -14.18 -36.70
C TRP A 137 4.32 -12.77 -36.61
N ASN A 138 5.10 -12.44 -37.63
CA ASN A 138 5.64 -11.10 -37.86
C ASN A 138 5.18 -10.62 -39.25
N LEU A 139 4.46 -9.50 -39.32
CA LEU A 139 4.02 -8.87 -40.56
C LEU A 139 4.55 -7.44 -40.62
N GLY A 140 5.73 -7.27 -41.21
CA GLY A 140 6.40 -5.98 -41.30
C GLY A 140 6.64 -5.38 -39.91
N PRO A 141 6.04 -4.22 -39.58
CA PRO A 141 6.16 -3.60 -38.25
C PRO A 141 5.29 -4.27 -37.17
N LEU A 142 4.34 -5.13 -37.53
CA LEU A 142 3.45 -5.79 -36.56
C LEU A 142 4.02 -7.14 -36.13
N THR A 143 4.10 -7.38 -34.83
CA THR A 143 4.51 -8.67 -34.25
C THR A 143 3.46 -9.16 -33.28
N SER A 144 3.00 -10.40 -33.44
CA SER A 144 2.06 -11.05 -32.51
C SER A 144 2.79 -12.08 -31.67
N ASN A 145 2.87 -11.81 -30.37
CA ASN A 145 3.56 -12.63 -29.40
C ASN A 145 2.56 -13.23 -28.41
N LEU A 146 2.84 -14.46 -27.99
CA LEU A 146 2.08 -15.21 -26.99
C LEU A 146 2.95 -15.35 -25.74
N TYR A 147 2.48 -14.80 -24.62
CA TYR A 147 3.21 -14.80 -23.33
C TYR A 147 2.57 -15.77 -22.35
N ASP A 148 3.40 -16.58 -21.69
CA ASP A 148 2.98 -17.52 -20.64
C ASP A 148 2.53 -16.77 -19.37
N LEU A 149 1.31 -17.01 -18.90
CA LEU A 149 0.70 -16.37 -17.73
C LEU A 149 0.79 -17.20 -16.44
N THR A 150 1.28 -18.44 -16.51
CA THR A 150 1.21 -19.43 -15.41
C THR A 150 1.68 -18.91 -14.05
N GLU A 151 2.83 -18.23 -13.98
CA GLU A 151 3.34 -17.65 -12.72
C GLU A 151 2.92 -16.18 -12.49
N ILE A 152 2.37 -15.52 -13.52
CA ILE A 152 2.05 -14.09 -13.49
C ILE A 152 0.64 -13.86 -12.92
N ASP A 153 -0.33 -14.62 -13.42
CA ASP A 153 -1.74 -14.45 -13.09
C ASP A 153 -2.13 -15.22 -11.81
N SER A 154 -2.73 -14.50 -10.85
CA SER A 154 -3.27 -15.01 -9.59
C SER A 154 -4.38 -16.05 -9.75
N LEU A 155 -5.13 -16.05 -10.87
CA LEU A 155 -6.18 -17.06 -11.10
C LEU A 155 -5.68 -18.35 -11.74
N VAL A 156 -4.46 -18.32 -12.30
CA VAL A 156 -3.82 -19.44 -12.99
C VAL A 156 -2.79 -20.11 -12.10
N ALA A 157 -2.07 -19.34 -11.28
CA ALA A 157 -1.18 -19.90 -10.29
C ALA A 157 -1.97 -20.68 -9.24
N ASP A 158 -1.74 -21.99 -9.14
CA ASP A 158 -2.22 -22.82 -8.01
C ASP A 158 -1.48 -22.49 -6.70
N ASP A 159 -0.40 -21.70 -6.78
CA ASP A 159 0.38 -21.19 -5.66
C ASP A 159 -0.24 -19.93 -5.02
N ASP A 160 -0.17 -19.84 -3.69
CA ASP A 160 -0.64 -18.72 -2.87
C ASP A 160 0.04 -17.34 -3.13
N CYS A 161 1.06 -17.27 -3.99
CA CYS A 161 1.84 -16.06 -4.27
C CYS A 161 2.10 -15.87 -5.77
N SER A 162 1.30 -15.03 -6.42
CA SER A 162 1.51 -14.62 -7.81
C SER A 162 2.59 -13.54 -7.95
N VAL A 163 3.17 -13.38 -9.15
CA VAL A 163 4.12 -12.29 -9.42
C VAL A 163 3.50 -10.91 -9.15
N LEU A 164 2.23 -10.72 -9.50
CA LEU A 164 1.53 -9.45 -9.25
C LEU A 164 1.47 -9.11 -7.75
N GLU A 165 1.20 -10.11 -6.90
CA GLU A 165 1.16 -9.94 -5.45
C GLU A 165 2.54 -9.67 -4.86
N LEU A 166 3.58 -10.34 -5.37
CA LEU A 166 4.96 -10.10 -4.95
C LEU A 166 5.44 -8.69 -5.30
N ILE A 167 5.02 -8.16 -6.46
CA ILE A 167 5.35 -6.79 -6.87
C ILE A 167 4.66 -5.77 -5.98
N VAL A 168 3.35 -5.93 -5.73
CA VAL A 168 2.58 -5.04 -4.84
C VAL A 168 3.11 -5.11 -3.41
N GLY A 169 3.52 -6.31 -2.98
CA GLY A 169 4.06 -6.57 -1.65
C GLY A 169 5.51 -6.12 -1.44
N SER A 170 6.22 -5.76 -2.50
CA SER A 170 7.63 -5.37 -2.41
C SER A 170 7.81 -3.94 -1.93
N GLN A 171 8.72 -3.74 -0.98
CA GLN A 171 9.11 -2.42 -0.50
C GLN A 171 10.08 -1.70 -1.46
N ARG A 172 10.62 -2.42 -2.45
CA ARG A 172 11.61 -1.85 -3.38
C ARG A 172 10.94 -1.07 -4.50
N ARG A 173 11.45 0.13 -4.76
CA ARG A 173 10.97 0.96 -5.88
C ARG A 173 11.18 0.28 -7.24
N GLU A 174 12.29 -0.43 -7.42
CA GLU A 174 12.60 -1.13 -8.68
C GLU A 174 11.54 -2.19 -9.06
N ALA A 175 10.93 -2.86 -8.07
CA ALA A 175 9.87 -3.84 -8.32
C ALA A 175 8.63 -3.21 -8.98
N ARG A 176 8.30 -1.95 -8.66
CA ARG A 176 7.14 -1.26 -9.24
C ARG A 176 7.30 -0.99 -10.73
N ARG A 177 8.55 -0.82 -11.21
CA ARG A 177 8.85 -0.63 -12.63
C ARG A 177 8.53 -1.87 -13.47
N ILE A 178 8.48 -3.06 -12.85
CA ILE A 178 8.10 -4.30 -13.53
C ILE A 178 6.64 -4.25 -14.03
N LEU A 179 5.77 -3.45 -13.40
CA LEU A 179 4.39 -3.24 -13.86
C LEU A 179 4.29 -2.56 -15.23
N GLU A 180 5.37 -1.94 -15.72
CA GLU A 180 5.41 -1.30 -17.04
C GLU A 180 5.84 -2.25 -18.15
N VAL A 181 6.37 -3.41 -17.79
CA VAL A 181 6.92 -4.40 -18.71
C VAL A 181 5.80 -5.24 -19.34
N THR A 182 5.93 -5.57 -20.62
CA THR A 182 5.06 -6.55 -21.29
C THR A 182 5.44 -7.97 -20.83
N PRO A 183 4.48 -8.85 -20.46
CA PRO A 183 3.02 -8.77 -20.63
C PRO A 183 2.26 -8.15 -19.44
N VAL A 184 2.93 -7.90 -18.30
CA VAL A 184 2.29 -7.50 -17.04
C VAL A 184 1.42 -6.26 -17.20
N ARG A 185 1.95 -5.22 -17.88
CA ARG A 185 1.21 -3.98 -18.16
C ARG A 185 -0.10 -4.24 -18.90
N GLN A 186 -0.04 -5.06 -19.95
CA GLN A 186 -1.21 -5.35 -20.80
C GLN A 186 -2.24 -6.18 -20.04
N LEU A 187 -1.79 -7.21 -19.30
CA LEU A 187 -2.66 -8.03 -18.47
C LEU A 187 -3.45 -7.19 -17.46
N VAL A 188 -2.77 -6.33 -16.71
CA VAL A 188 -3.40 -5.45 -15.71
C VAL A 188 -4.35 -4.47 -16.38
N SER A 189 -3.95 -3.86 -17.50
CA SER A 189 -4.81 -2.93 -18.22
C SER A 189 -6.09 -3.59 -18.74
N LEU A 190 -5.99 -4.85 -19.17
CA LEU A 190 -7.12 -5.63 -19.68
C LEU A 190 -8.06 -6.02 -18.52
N LYS A 191 -7.51 -6.53 -17.41
CA LYS A 191 -8.27 -6.81 -16.18
C LYS A 191 -9.03 -5.59 -15.67
N TRP A 192 -8.35 -4.44 -15.60
CA TRP A 192 -8.94 -3.22 -15.07
C TRP A 192 -10.02 -2.64 -15.98
N ASN A 193 -9.81 -2.62 -17.30
CA ASN A 193 -10.75 -2.01 -18.22
C ASN A 193 -12.00 -2.86 -18.46
N LEU A 194 -11.88 -4.19 -18.47
CA LEU A 194 -13.03 -5.09 -18.67
C LEU A 194 -13.90 -5.20 -17.41
N TYR A 195 -13.28 -5.44 -16.25
CA TYR A 195 -14.02 -5.79 -15.03
C TYR A 195 -13.73 -4.82 -13.88
N GLY A 196 -12.45 -4.59 -13.57
CA GLY A 196 -12.04 -3.90 -12.35
C GLY A 196 -12.68 -2.52 -12.18
N LYS A 197 -12.63 -1.67 -13.21
CA LYS A 197 -13.16 -0.30 -13.18
C LYS A 197 -14.68 -0.27 -12.96
N HIS A 198 -15.42 -1.23 -13.52
CA HIS A 198 -16.88 -1.29 -13.40
C HIS A 198 -17.30 -1.76 -12.01
N TYR A 199 -16.74 -2.88 -11.53
CA TYR A 199 -17.01 -3.37 -10.18
C TYR A 199 -16.57 -2.39 -9.10
N PHE A 200 -15.43 -1.73 -9.28
CA PHE A 200 -14.94 -0.75 -8.32
C PHE A 200 -15.82 0.50 -8.23
N ARG A 201 -16.37 0.98 -9.37
CA ARG A 201 -17.34 2.08 -9.38
C ARG A 201 -18.68 1.67 -8.77
N LEU A 202 -19.13 0.45 -9.01
CA LEU A 202 -20.33 -0.10 -8.37
C LEU A 202 -20.14 -0.17 -6.86
N LEU A 203 -18.99 -0.66 -6.39
CA LEU A 203 -18.67 -0.75 -4.97
C LEU A 203 -18.61 0.64 -4.32
N LEU A 204 -18.03 1.64 -4.99
CA LEU A 204 -18.07 3.03 -4.54
C LEU A 204 -19.51 3.53 -4.39
N LEU A 205 -20.37 3.28 -5.39
CA LEU A 205 -21.77 3.70 -5.35
C LEU A 205 -22.51 3.03 -4.19
N LEU A 206 -22.33 1.73 -3.98
CA LEU A 206 -22.92 1.00 -2.86
C LEU A 206 -22.41 1.53 -1.51
N TYR A 207 -21.12 1.85 -1.39
CA TYR A 207 -20.56 2.43 -0.17
C TYR A 207 -21.08 3.84 0.10
N LEU A 208 -21.24 4.67 -0.93
CA LEU A 208 -21.82 6.01 -0.81
C LEU A 208 -23.27 5.96 -0.36
N LEU A 209 -24.06 5.02 -0.89
CA LEU A 209 -25.42 4.77 -0.43
C LEU A 209 -25.42 4.31 1.04
N TYR A 210 -24.53 3.38 1.40
CA TYR A 210 -24.40 2.90 2.77
C TYR A 210 -24.05 4.03 3.75
N ILE A 211 -23.00 4.83 3.49
CA ILE A 211 -22.64 5.93 4.39
C ILE A 211 -23.70 7.04 4.38
N GLY A 212 -24.39 7.25 3.26
CA GLY A 212 -25.54 8.15 3.16
C GLY A 212 -26.73 7.70 4.00
N THR A 213 -27.03 6.40 4.06
CA THR A 213 -28.07 5.87 4.97
C THR A 213 -27.67 6.04 6.43
N PHE A 214 -26.41 5.75 6.78
CA PHE A 214 -25.90 5.96 8.12
C PHE A 214 -25.96 7.42 8.55
N THR A 215 -25.59 8.37 7.68
CA THR A 215 -25.65 9.80 8.00
C THR A 215 -27.09 10.28 8.19
N LEU A 216 -28.03 9.82 7.36
CA LEU A 216 -29.45 10.14 7.54
C LEU A 216 -29.95 9.64 8.91
N CYS A 217 -29.58 8.43 9.33
CA CYS A 217 -29.91 7.92 10.66
C CYS A 217 -29.33 8.79 11.80
N CYS A 218 -28.08 9.25 11.65
CA CYS A 218 -27.44 10.13 12.63
C CYS A 218 -28.07 11.54 12.69
N VAL A 219 -28.46 12.10 11.54
CA VAL A 219 -29.08 13.43 11.44
C VAL A 219 -30.50 13.42 12.02
N TYR A 220 -31.30 12.40 11.70
CA TYR A 220 -32.67 12.23 12.19
C TYR A 220 -32.75 11.48 13.53
N ARG A 221 -31.72 11.62 14.37
CA ARG A 221 -31.64 11.00 15.69
C ARG A 221 -32.82 11.43 16.57
N PRO A 222 -33.40 10.51 17.36
CA PRO A 222 -34.56 10.82 18.18
C PRO A 222 -34.16 11.65 19.40
N LEU A 223 -34.53 12.93 19.38
CA LEU A 223 -34.26 13.92 20.43
C LEU A 223 -35.58 14.39 21.06
N LYS A 224 -35.58 14.60 22.37
CA LYS A 224 -36.64 15.27 23.13
C LYS A 224 -36.07 16.49 23.84
N ASP A 225 -36.92 17.42 24.21
CA ASP A 225 -36.49 18.58 24.98
C ASP A 225 -35.95 18.14 26.35
N ALA A 226 -34.91 18.83 26.81
CA ALA A 226 -34.28 18.55 28.10
C ALA A 226 -35.30 18.83 29.22
N PRO A 227 -35.45 17.92 30.21
CA PRO A 227 -36.28 18.21 31.36
C PRO A 227 -35.69 19.36 32.18
N GLU A 228 -36.54 20.13 32.88
CA GLU A 228 -36.14 21.35 33.62
C GLU A 228 -35.00 21.13 34.64
N ASN A 229 -34.86 19.90 35.17
CA ASN A 229 -33.82 19.53 36.14
C ASN A 229 -32.57 18.89 35.50
N TYR A 230 -32.38 19.01 34.18
CA TYR A 230 -31.27 18.34 33.47
C TYR A 230 -29.93 19.08 33.63
N THR A 231 -29.95 20.40 33.62
CA THR A 231 -28.74 21.22 33.64
C THR A 231 -28.12 21.24 35.03
N VAL A 232 -26.97 20.60 35.20
CA VAL A 232 -26.25 20.48 36.49
C VAL A 232 -25.44 21.74 36.82
N SER A 233 -25.14 22.57 35.82
CA SER A 233 -24.39 23.82 35.98
C SER A 233 -24.95 24.90 35.07
N ASP A 234 -24.85 26.17 35.48
CA ASP A 234 -25.25 27.34 34.67
C ASP A 234 -24.51 27.42 33.31
N MET A 235 -23.40 26.69 33.18
CA MET A 235 -22.61 26.58 31.96
C MET A 235 -23.16 25.53 30.98
N ASP A 236 -23.94 24.56 31.45
CA ASP A 236 -24.51 23.50 30.63
C ASP A 236 -25.81 23.98 29.97
N LYS A 237 -25.69 24.48 28.75
CA LYS A 237 -26.81 25.00 27.95
C LYS A 237 -27.43 23.92 27.04
N THR A 238 -27.51 22.68 27.51
CA THR A 238 -28.08 21.57 26.74
C THR A 238 -29.61 21.66 26.67
N ILE A 239 -30.12 21.97 25.47
CA ILE A 239 -31.57 22.18 25.24
C ILE A 239 -32.30 20.87 24.93
N ARG A 240 -31.60 19.89 24.32
CA ARG A 240 -32.20 18.64 23.84
C ARG A 240 -31.41 17.43 24.30
N VAL A 241 -32.14 16.40 24.74
CA VAL A 241 -31.60 15.13 25.24
C VAL A 241 -32.12 14.00 24.37
N GLN A 242 -31.37 12.91 24.30
CA GLN A 242 -31.77 11.74 23.53
C GLN A 242 -33.02 11.06 24.10
N LYS A 243 -33.94 10.62 23.22
CA LYS A 243 -35.09 9.79 23.60
C LYS A 243 -34.65 8.37 23.99
N THR A 244 -35.37 7.77 24.92
CA THR A 244 -35.17 6.35 25.29
C THR A 244 -35.60 5.43 24.13
N LEU A 245 -35.13 4.18 24.11
CA LEU A 245 -35.48 3.20 23.06
C LEU A 245 -36.99 3.07 22.84
N LYS A 246 -37.78 2.96 23.93
CA LYS A 246 -39.24 2.83 23.85
C LYS A 246 -39.93 4.05 23.23
N GLU A 247 -39.42 5.24 23.54
CA GLU A 247 -39.95 6.52 23.02
C GLU A 247 -39.52 6.81 21.58
N SER A 248 -38.56 6.04 21.05
CA SER A 248 -37.87 6.37 19.81
C SER A 248 -38.42 5.69 18.56
N TYR A 249 -39.30 4.68 18.68
CA TYR A 249 -39.82 3.90 17.55
C TYR A 249 -41.34 3.81 17.59
N VAL A 250 -42.00 4.97 17.58
CA VAL A 250 -43.47 5.05 17.61
C VAL A 250 -44.03 5.55 16.28
N THR A 251 -43.35 6.52 15.65
CA THR A 251 -43.84 7.12 14.41
C THR A 251 -43.41 6.33 13.17
N TYR A 252 -44.12 6.51 12.05
CA TYR A 252 -43.72 5.92 10.78
C TYR A 252 -42.30 6.33 10.36
N GLY A 253 -41.92 7.60 10.60
CA GLY A 253 -40.57 8.09 10.32
C GLY A 253 -39.50 7.39 11.17
N ASP A 254 -39.81 7.04 12.42
CA ASP A 254 -38.90 6.29 13.27
C ASP A 254 -38.73 4.83 12.80
N ASN A 255 -39.78 4.21 12.26
CA ASN A 255 -39.70 2.87 11.68
C ASN A 255 -38.82 2.84 10.42
N LEU A 256 -38.87 3.90 9.61
CA LEU A 256 -37.96 4.06 8.47
C LEU A 256 -36.50 4.21 8.94
N ARG A 257 -36.28 4.99 10.01
CA ARG A 257 -34.95 5.13 10.63
C ARG A 257 -34.45 3.78 11.16
N LEU A 258 -35.31 3.01 11.82
CA LEU A 258 -34.97 1.66 12.31
C LEU A 258 -34.47 0.77 11.16
N ALA A 259 -35.13 0.80 10.00
CA ALA A 259 -34.67 0.05 8.83
C ALA A 259 -33.26 0.49 8.39
N GLY A 260 -32.98 1.79 8.37
CA GLY A 260 -31.64 2.33 8.07
C GLY A 260 -30.58 1.96 9.11
N GLU A 261 -30.92 1.99 10.40
CA GLU A 261 -30.05 1.55 11.50
C GLU A 261 -29.72 0.05 11.36
N MET A 262 -30.71 -0.79 11.03
CA MET A 262 -30.50 -2.23 10.78
C MET A 262 -29.58 -2.47 9.58
N ILE A 263 -29.77 -1.73 8.48
CA ILE A 263 -28.87 -1.78 7.31
C ILE A 263 -27.44 -1.36 7.70
N SER A 264 -27.30 -0.32 8.52
CA SER A 264 -25.99 0.18 8.97
C SER A 264 -25.25 -0.86 9.83
N VAL A 265 -25.94 -1.48 10.79
CA VAL A 265 -25.37 -2.51 11.66
C VAL A 265 -25.03 -3.77 10.87
N LEU A 266 -25.93 -4.21 9.96
CA LEU A 266 -25.67 -5.36 9.10
C LEU A 266 -24.46 -5.12 8.19
N GLY A 267 -24.37 -3.93 7.58
CA GLY A 267 -23.22 -3.54 6.76
C GLY A 267 -21.91 -3.51 7.55
N ALA A 268 -21.93 -2.98 8.78
CA ALA A 268 -20.76 -3.01 9.66
C ALA A 268 -20.33 -4.44 10.01
N LEU A 269 -21.27 -5.35 10.28
CA LEU A 269 -20.97 -6.75 10.52
C LEU A 269 -20.35 -7.43 9.29
N VAL A 270 -20.89 -7.18 8.09
CA VAL A 270 -20.34 -7.69 6.82
C VAL A 270 -18.92 -7.16 6.60
N ILE A 271 -18.66 -5.88 6.87
CA ILE A 271 -17.32 -5.29 6.77
C ILE A 271 -16.35 -6.03 7.70
N LEU A 272 -16.71 -6.26 8.96
CA LEU A 272 -15.86 -6.98 9.91
C LEU A 272 -15.61 -8.44 9.48
N LEU A 273 -16.64 -9.12 8.98
CA LEU A 273 -16.53 -10.50 8.50
C LEU A 273 -15.63 -10.63 7.25
N LEU A 274 -15.56 -9.61 6.40
CA LEU A 274 -14.67 -9.61 5.24
C LEU A 274 -13.22 -9.20 5.60
N GLU A 275 -13.04 -8.20 6.46
CA GLU A 275 -11.72 -7.63 6.76
C GLU A 275 -10.90 -8.45 7.77
N ILE A 276 -11.54 -9.04 8.79
CA ILE A 276 -10.82 -9.76 9.87
C ILE A 276 -10.09 -11.01 9.34
N PRO A 277 -10.68 -11.89 8.52
CA PRO A 277 -9.98 -13.05 7.97
C PRO A 277 -8.81 -12.65 7.06
N ASP A 278 -8.98 -11.62 6.25
CA ASP A 278 -7.92 -11.09 5.37
C ASP A 278 -6.72 -10.56 6.20
N MET A 279 -7.01 -9.84 7.29
CA MET A 279 -5.99 -9.36 8.24
C MET A 279 -5.24 -10.52 8.90
N LEU A 280 -5.93 -11.58 9.30
CA LEU A 280 -5.32 -12.76 9.92
C LEU A 280 -4.45 -13.55 8.93
N ARG A 281 -4.87 -13.67 7.66
CA ARG A 281 -4.13 -14.39 6.62
C ARG A 281 -2.82 -13.69 6.24
N VAL A 282 -2.86 -12.38 6.04
CA VAL A 282 -1.70 -11.59 5.59
C VAL A 282 -0.79 -11.18 6.76
N GLY A 283 -1.34 -11.15 7.97
CA GLY A 283 -0.68 -10.67 9.17
C GLY A 283 -0.78 -9.15 9.32
N ALA A 284 -1.18 -8.69 10.50
CA ALA A 284 -1.50 -7.28 10.77
C ALA A 284 -0.38 -6.30 10.38
N LYS A 285 0.89 -6.64 10.64
CA LYS A 285 2.03 -5.77 10.31
C LYS A 285 2.20 -5.55 8.80
N HIS A 286 1.95 -6.57 7.99
CA HIS A 286 2.07 -6.47 6.54
C HIS A 286 0.84 -5.79 5.93
N TYR A 287 -0.34 -6.11 6.45
CA TYR A 287 -1.63 -5.56 6.02
C TYR A 287 -1.69 -4.04 6.19
N PHE A 288 -1.31 -3.53 7.36
CA PHE A 288 -1.33 -2.09 7.64
C PHE A 288 -0.09 -1.34 7.16
N GLY A 289 1.05 -2.02 7.05
CA GLY A 289 2.32 -1.43 6.62
C GLY A 289 2.39 -1.13 5.12
N GLN A 290 1.51 -1.71 4.30
CA GLN A 290 1.51 -1.50 2.85
C GLN A 290 0.48 -0.49 2.40
N THR A 291 0.95 0.75 2.23
CA THR A 291 0.21 1.85 1.60
C THR A 291 -0.40 1.47 0.24
N ALA A 292 0.27 0.58 -0.52
CA ALA A 292 -0.21 0.12 -1.81
C ALA A 292 -1.48 -0.74 -1.74
N LEU A 293 -1.72 -1.50 -0.66
CA LEU A 293 -2.89 -2.38 -0.53
C LEU A 293 -4.13 -1.69 0.07
N GLY A 294 -3.96 -0.51 0.65
CA GLY A 294 -5.01 0.13 1.47
C GLY A 294 -4.45 0.82 2.68
N GLY A 295 -3.36 0.28 3.24
CA GLY A 295 -2.65 0.83 4.40
C GLY A 295 -3.60 1.26 5.52
N PRO A 296 -3.67 2.56 5.84
CA PRO A 296 -4.48 3.09 6.95
C PRO A 296 -5.99 3.05 6.69
N PHE A 297 -6.45 2.99 5.43
CA PHE A 297 -7.88 2.99 5.13
C PHE A 297 -8.57 1.72 5.65
N HIS A 298 -7.88 0.58 5.62
CA HIS A 298 -8.40 -0.64 6.23
C HIS A 298 -8.52 -0.52 7.75
N VAL A 299 -7.58 0.17 8.42
CA VAL A 299 -7.69 0.46 9.86
C VAL A 299 -8.91 1.35 10.13
N ILE A 300 -9.08 2.41 9.33
CA ILE A 300 -10.20 3.35 9.45
C ILE A 300 -11.53 2.62 9.25
N LEU A 301 -11.62 1.73 8.26
CA LEU A 301 -12.82 0.97 7.95
C LEU A 301 -13.17 -0.04 9.05
N ILE A 302 -12.18 -0.78 9.59
CA ILE A 302 -12.38 -1.70 10.71
C ILE A 302 -12.79 -0.93 11.97
N ALA A 303 -12.10 0.18 12.27
CA ALA A 303 -12.43 1.03 13.41
C ALA A 303 -13.86 1.60 13.30
N TYR A 304 -14.22 2.09 12.12
CA TYR A 304 -15.59 2.53 11.82
C TYR A 304 -16.61 1.42 12.09
N ALA A 305 -16.41 0.22 11.54
CA ALA A 305 -17.36 -0.87 11.69
C ALA A 305 -17.49 -1.33 13.15
N PHE A 306 -16.38 -1.39 13.89
CA PHE A 306 -16.38 -1.68 15.32
C PHE A 306 -17.17 -0.63 16.12
N LEU A 307 -16.96 0.66 15.84
CA LEU A 307 -17.65 1.74 16.52
C LEU A 307 -19.16 1.77 16.18
N VAL A 308 -19.58 1.37 14.98
CA VAL A 308 -21.01 1.21 14.63
C VAL A 308 -21.67 0.09 15.43
N VAL A 309 -20.97 -1.04 15.62
CA VAL A 309 -21.46 -2.12 16.49
C VAL A 309 -21.54 -1.64 17.94
N LEU A 310 -20.53 -0.90 18.41
CA LEU A 310 -20.52 -0.29 19.73
C LEU A 310 -21.68 0.70 19.93
N LEU A 311 -22.01 1.51 18.92
CA LEU A 311 -23.18 2.39 18.94
C LEU A 311 -24.48 1.61 19.16
N CYS A 312 -24.65 0.47 18.50
CA CYS A 312 -25.80 -0.40 18.72
C CYS A 312 -25.85 -0.90 20.18
N VAL A 313 -24.71 -1.29 20.76
CA VAL A 313 -24.63 -1.72 22.17
C VAL A 313 -24.96 -0.57 23.13
N PHE A 314 -24.48 0.63 22.85
CA PHE A 314 -24.77 1.83 23.65
C PHE A 314 -26.25 2.18 23.59
N ARG A 315 -26.85 2.06 22.40
CA ARG A 315 -28.28 2.30 22.18
C ARG A 315 -29.15 1.30 22.95
N VAL A 316 -28.78 0.01 22.94
CA VAL A 316 -29.47 -1.05 23.70
C VAL A 316 -29.31 -0.89 25.21
N SER A 317 -28.11 -0.53 25.66
CA SER A 317 -27.79 -0.36 27.08
C SER A 317 -28.27 0.97 27.67
N GLY A 318 -28.74 1.91 26.83
CA GLY A 318 -29.19 3.24 27.26
C GLY A 318 -28.07 4.12 27.85
N VAL A 319 -26.81 3.90 27.43
CA VAL A 319 -25.64 4.61 27.96
C VAL A 319 -25.57 6.04 27.42
N GLN A 320 -25.31 7.01 28.29
CA GLN A 320 -25.03 8.39 27.89
C GLN A 320 -23.61 8.47 27.30
N GLY A 321 -23.48 8.91 26.05
CA GLY A 321 -22.19 8.95 25.34
C GLY A 321 -22.24 8.57 23.85
N GLU A 322 -23.41 8.16 23.36
CA GLU A 322 -23.63 7.81 21.94
C GLU A 322 -23.20 8.92 20.96
N THR A 323 -23.40 10.19 21.32
CA THR A 323 -23.05 11.35 20.46
C THR A 323 -21.57 11.39 20.10
N VAL A 324 -20.70 11.12 21.06
CA VAL A 324 -19.25 11.17 20.88
C VAL A 324 -18.82 10.08 19.91
N VAL A 325 -19.31 8.85 20.13
CA VAL A 325 -19.01 7.72 19.25
C VAL A 325 -19.58 7.96 17.84
N MET A 326 -20.79 8.52 17.74
CA MET A 326 -21.43 8.83 16.47
C MET A 326 -20.66 9.88 15.65
N ALA A 327 -20.16 10.93 16.31
CA ALA A 327 -19.33 11.95 15.66
C ALA A 327 -18.05 11.35 15.07
N VAL A 328 -17.36 10.50 15.84
CA VAL A 328 -16.14 9.81 15.37
C VAL A 328 -16.47 8.85 14.22
N CYS A 329 -17.56 8.08 14.31
CA CYS A 329 -18.02 7.19 13.23
C CYS A 329 -18.25 7.94 11.91
N LEU A 330 -18.92 9.10 11.96
CA LEU A 330 -19.20 9.88 10.76
C LEU A 330 -17.92 10.34 10.05
N VAL A 331 -16.95 10.84 10.82
CA VAL A 331 -15.66 11.27 10.27
C VAL A 331 -14.89 10.09 9.69
N LEU A 332 -14.80 8.96 10.41
CA LEU A 332 -14.11 7.77 9.92
C LEU A 332 -14.79 7.17 8.68
N GLY A 333 -16.12 7.10 8.66
CA GLY A 333 -16.89 6.58 7.54
C GLY A 333 -16.72 7.43 6.26
N TRP A 334 -16.85 8.76 6.37
CA TRP A 334 -16.64 9.64 5.21
C TRP A 334 -15.17 9.71 4.78
N SER A 335 -14.23 9.70 5.71
CA SER A 335 -12.80 9.70 5.37
C SER A 335 -12.41 8.45 4.57
N ASN A 336 -13.06 7.31 4.82
CA ASN A 336 -12.84 6.10 4.05
C ASN A 336 -13.34 6.17 2.59
N VAL A 337 -14.17 7.16 2.21
CA VAL A 337 -14.50 7.42 0.79
C VAL A 337 -13.23 7.71 -0.02
N MET A 338 -12.19 8.29 0.60
CA MET A 338 -10.90 8.51 -0.06
C MET A 338 -10.21 7.22 -0.52
N PHE A 339 -10.52 6.07 0.08
CA PHE A 339 -10.05 4.78 -0.42
C PHE A 339 -10.49 4.54 -1.87
N PHE A 340 -11.73 4.89 -2.19
CA PHE A 340 -12.29 4.73 -3.54
C PHE A 340 -11.80 5.78 -4.54
N ALA A 341 -11.24 6.90 -4.09
CA ALA A 341 -10.61 7.87 -4.99
C ALA A 341 -9.39 7.27 -5.74
N ARG A 342 -8.81 6.18 -5.23
CA ARG A 342 -7.67 5.46 -5.84
C ARG A 342 -7.99 4.83 -7.21
N GLY A 343 -9.24 4.46 -7.46
CA GLY A 343 -9.66 3.88 -8.74
C GLY A 343 -9.71 4.89 -9.89
N PHE A 344 -9.56 6.19 -9.59
CA PHE A 344 -9.56 7.25 -10.59
C PHE A 344 -8.14 7.74 -10.82
N GLN A 345 -7.72 7.79 -12.09
CA GLN A 345 -6.38 8.24 -12.48
C GLN A 345 -6.07 9.67 -12.03
N MET A 346 -7.08 10.56 -12.04
CA MET A 346 -6.91 11.95 -11.60
C MET A 346 -6.78 12.09 -10.09
N LEU A 347 -7.51 11.30 -9.29
CA LEU A 347 -7.60 11.48 -7.84
C LEU A 347 -6.63 10.58 -7.05
N GLY A 348 -6.30 9.40 -7.58
CA GLY A 348 -5.51 8.39 -6.86
C GLY A 348 -4.13 8.90 -6.39
N PRO A 349 -3.33 9.54 -7.26
CA PRO A 349 -2.09 10.22 -6.85
C PRO A 349 -2.22 11.16 -5.65
N TYR A 350 -3.29 11.98 -5.60
CA TYR A 350 -3.48 12.94 -4.53
C TYR A 350 -3.74 12.26 -3.19
N VAL A 351 -4.47 11.14 -3.18
CA VAL A 351 -4.69 10.36 -1.95
C VAL A 351 -3.37 9.82 -1.39
N ILE A 352 -2.45 9.37 -2.24
CA ILE A 352 -1.12 8.91 -1.83
C ILE A 352 -0.31 10.05 -1.23
N MET A 353 -0.38 11.22 -1.85
CA MET A 353 0.30 12.42 -1.38
C MET A 353 -0.21 12.80 0.02
N ILE A 354 -1.53 12.88 0.21
CA ILE A 354 -2.15 13.15 1.52
C ILE A 354 -1.67 12.15 2.57
N GLN A 355 -1.67 10.86 2.25
CA GLN A 355 -1.20 9.84 3.18
C GLN A 355 0.28 10.00 3.55
N LYS A 356 1.15 10.26 2.56
CA LYS A 356 2.59 10.48 2.81
C LYS A 356 2.84 11.72 3.65
N ILE A 357 2.09 12.80 3.42
CA ILE A 357 2.17 14.04 4.21
C ILE A 357 1.73 13.76 5.65
N ILE A 358 0.58 13.10 5.88
CA ILE A 358 0.06 12.82 7.22
C ILE A 358 1.01 11.93 8.02
N PHE A 359 1.45 10.79 7.48
CA PHE A 359 2.26 9.83 8.24
C PHE A 359 3.76 10.19 8.27
N GLY A 360 4.24 10.96 7.29
CA GLY A 360 5.66 11.28 7.12
C GLY A 360 6.07 12.64 7.70
N ASP A 361 5.44 13.71 7.22
CA ASP A 361 5.87 15.09 7.51
C ASP A 361 5.14 15.67 8.71
N LEU A 362 3.81 15.48 8.75
CA LEU A 362 2.96 15.99 9.80
C LEU A 362 3.33 15.36 11.15
N THR A 363 3.64 14.06 11.21
CA THR A 363 4.06 13.42 12.48
C THR A 363 5.33 14.04 13.07
N LYS A 364 6.34 14.36 12.24
CA LYS A 364 7.57 15.04 12.67
C LYS A 364 7.28 16.48 13.11
N PHE A 365 6.45 17.18 12.34
CA PHE A 365 6.02 18.53 12.67
C PHE A 365 5.23 18.61 13.99
N MET A 366 4.30 17.68 14.20
CA MET A 366 3.47 17.63 15.41
C MET A 366 4.31 17.46 16.67
N TRP A 367 5.42 16.72 16.62
CA TRP A 367 6.35 16.63 17.76
C TRP A 367 7.01 17.96 18.10
N LEU A 368 7.47 18.71 17.09
CA LEU A 368 8.05 20.03 17.28
C LEU A 368 7.00 21.04 17.78
N SER A 369 5.83 21.04 17.16
CA SER A 369 4.69 21.88 17.53
C SER A 369 4.22 21.60 18.96
N PHE A 370 4.17 20.33 19.38
CA PHE A 370 3.77 19.93 20.74
C PHE A 370 4.69 20.50 21.82
N ILE A 371 6.01 20.52 21.61
CA ILE A 371 6.98 21.09 22.55
C ILE A 371 6.74 22.60 22.73
N VAL A 372 6.59 23.31 21.61
CA VAL A 372 6.30 24.76 21.62
C VAL A 372 4.94 25.02 22.28
N LEU A 373 3.91 24.27 21.89
CA LEU A 373 2.55 24.43 22.39
C LEU A 373 2.49 24.26 23.91
N ILE A 374 3.07 23.21 24.48
CA ILE A 374 3.07 23.01 25.94
C ILE A 374 3.86 24.11 26.65
N GLY A 375 5.05 24.47 26.14
CA GLY A 375 5.89 25.50 26.77
C GLY A 375 5.20 26.86 26.86
N PHE A 376 4.58 27.30 25.77
CA PHE A 376 3.86 28.58 25.75
C PHE A 376 2.51 28.52 26.46
N SER A 377 1.76 27.41 26.35
CA SER A 377 0.48 27.25 27.04
C SER A 377 0.64 27.24 28.56
N THR A 378 1.66 26.56 29.09
CA THR A 378 1.97 26.57 30.52
C THR A 378 2.43 27.94 30.99
N SER A 379 3.29 28.62 30.22
CA SER A 379 3.76 29.97 30.54
C SER A 379 2.63 30.99 30.61
N LEU A 380 1.68 30.96 29.66
CA LEU A 380 0.49 31.80 29.67
C LEU A 380 -0.47 31.42 30.81
N TRP A 381 -0.66 30.13 31.06
CA TRP A 381 -1.51 29.66 32.16
C TRP A 381 -1.04 30.15 33.54
N MET A 382 0.27 30.29 33.78
CA MET A 382 0.78 30.84 35.04
C MET A 382 0.29 32.26 35.35
N VAL A 383 -0.02 33.05 34.32
CA VAL A 383 -0.58 34.40 34.48
C VAL A 383 -2.10 34.34 34.61
N TYR A 384 -2.77 33.53 33.81
CA TYR A 384 -4.23 33.46 33.79
C TYR A 384 -4.83 32.62 34.92
N MET A 385 -4.06 31.77 35.60
CA MET A 385 -4.54 31.01 36.76
C MET A 385 -4.87 31.90 37.97
N THR A 386 -4.34 33.12 38.01
CA THR A 386 -4.61 34.09 39.09
C THR A 386 -5.66 35.13 38.71
N GLN A 387 -6.11 35.14 37.46
CA GLN A 387 -7.15 36.04 36.96
C GLN A 387 -8.53 35.41 37.15
N ASP A 388 -9.56 36.26 37.17
CA ASP A 388 -10.95 35.78 37.24
C ASP A 388 -11.27 34.95 35.98
N PRO A 389 -11.67 33.66 36.10
CA PRO A 389 -11.84 32.79 34.95
C PRO A 389 -12.93 33.24 33.96
N ASP A 390 -13.87 34.09 34.39
CA ASP A 390 -14.94 34.63 33.55
C ASP A 390 -14.54 35.90 32.78
N SER A 391 -13.40 36.50 33.14
CA SER A 391 -12.90 37.71 32.47
C SER A 391 -12.43 37.44 31.03
N LEU A 392 -11.82 36.28 30.78
CA LEU A 392 -11.35 35.83 29.46
C LEU A 392 -11.67 34.34 29.25
N PRO A 393 -12.81 34.02 28.61
CA PRO A 393 -13.25 32.64 28.44
C PRO A 393 -12.24 31.73 27.72
N ALA A 394 -11.42 32.30 26.83
CA ALA A 394 -10.39 31.58 26.07
C ALA A 394 -9.26 30.99 26.95
N TYR A 395 -9.10 31.48 28.19
CA TYR A 395 -8.05 31.06 29.11
C TYR A 395 -8.57 30.61 30.48
N ARG A 396 -9.83 30.18 30.53
CA ARG A 396 -10.51 29.80 31.79
C ARG A 396 -9.88 28.62 32.52
N SER A 397 -9.35 27.65 31.79
CA SER A 397 -8.73 26.45 32.36
C SER A 397 -7.54 26.00 31.51
N PHE A 398 -6.58 25.30 32.11
CA PHE A 398 -5.40 24.84 31.39
C PHE A 398 -5.70 24.06 30.08
N PRO A 399 -6.67 23.11 30.03
CA PRO A 399 -7.01 22.43 28.78
C PRO A 399 -7.59 23.36 27.71
N ILE A 400 -8.41 24.34 28.11
CA ILE A 400 -8.96 25.34 27.20
C ILE A 400 -7.85 26.26 26.70
N THR A 401 -6.94 26.71 27.58
CA THR A 401 -5.76 27.51 27.20
C THR A 401 -4.89 26.77 26.20
N LEU A 402 -4.62 25.48 26.40
CA LEU A 402 -3.85 24.67 25.46
C LEU A 402 -4.55 24.54 24.10
N PHE A 403 -5.87 24.37 24.10
CA PHE A 403 -6.68 24.32 22.88
C PHE A 403 -6.70 25.67 22.15
N SER A 404 -6.95 26.77 22.85
CA SER A 404 -6.90 28.13 22.30
C SER A 404 -5.53 28.47 21.74
N GLN A 405 -4.44 28.08 22.42
CA GLN A 405 -3.08 28.26 21.90
C GLN A 405 -2.81 27.41 20.64
N PHE A 406 -3.39 26.22 20.55
CA PHE A 406 -3.31 25.41 19.33
C PHE A 406 -4.06 26.10 18.17
N GLU A 407 -5.28 26.60 18.39
CA GLU A 407 -6.03 27.34 17.38
C GLU A 407 -5.28 28.59 16.92
N LEU A 408 -4.67 29.32 17.85
CA LEU A 408 -3.83 30.48 17.56
C LEU A 408 -2.57 30.10 16.77
N SER A 409 -1.96 28.94 17.04
CA SER A 409 -0.78 28.46 16.30
C SER A 409 -1.05 28.23 14.81
N VAL A 410 -2.26 27.79 14.49
CA VAL A 410 -2.70 27.56 13.11
C VAL A 410 -3.26 28.85 12.47
N GLY A 411 -3.62 29.84 13.29
CA GLY A 411 -4.23 31.10 12.85
C GLY A 411 -5.74 31.01 12.64
N LEU A 412 -6.43 30.13 13.38
CA LEU A 412 -7.89 29.94 13.28
C LEU A 412 -8.69 30.95 14.11
N ILE A 413 -8.09 31.50 15.17
CA ILE A 413 -8.70 32.50 16.05
C ILE A 413 -7.86 33.76 16.10
N ASP A 414 -8.51 34.90 16.30
CA ASP A 414 -7.83 36.15 16.63
C ASP A 414 -7.21 36.06 18.02
N LEU A 415 -6.16 36.86 18.25
CA LEU A 415 -5.50 36.94 19.54
C LEU A 415 -6.50 37.41 20.61
N PRO A 416 -6.83 36.60 21.64
CA PRO A 416 -7.84 36.96 22.63
C PRO A 416 -7.23 37.94 23.65
N VAL A 417 -7.22 39.23 23.30
CA VAL A 417 -6.83 40.33 24.18
C VAL A 417 -8.05 41.20 24.44
N ASP A 418 -8.37 41.39 25.70
CA ASP A 418 -9.32 42.42 26.13
C ASP A 418 -8.54 43.58 26.75
N HIS A 419 -8.68 44.77 26.16
CA HIS A 419 -8.01 46.00 26.63
C HIS A 419 -8.65 46.59 27.89
N THR A 420 -9.83 46.09 28.30
CA THR A 420 -10.48 46.51 29.54
C THR A 420 -9.87 45.85 30.78
N ILE A 421 -9.11 44.76 30.59
CA ILE A 421 -8.46 44.01 31.67
C ILE A 421 -6.98 44.41 31.75
N THR A 422 -6.50 44.72 32.95
CA THR A 422 -5.09 45.02 33.17
C THR A 422 -4.27 43.74 33.15
N THR A 423 -3.70 43.39 31.99
CA THR A 423 -2.77 42.27 31.85
C THR A 423 -1.32 42.70 32.07
N PRO A 424 -0.47 41.89 32.73
CA PRO A 424 0.92 42.23 32.91
C PRO A 424 1.67 42.24 31.56
N PRO A 425 2.68 43.12 31.37
CA PRO A 425 3.38 43.28 30.09
C PRO A 425 4.00 42.00 29.52
N ILE A 426 4.33 41.04 30.39
CA ILE A 426 4.88 39.72 30.01
C ILE A 426 3.93 38.95 29.07
N VAL A 427 2.62 39.12 29.19
CA VAL A 427 1.63 38.44 28.34
C VAL A 427 1.75 38.89 26.89
N HIS A 428 1.91 40.19 26.65
CA HIS A 428 2.12 40.72 25.30
C HIS A 428 3.42 40.21 24.68
N VAL A 429 4.49 40.08 25.50
CA VAL A 429 5.77 39.50 25.06
C VAL A 429 5.60 38.03 24.70
N LEU A 430 4.90 37.25 25.53
CA LEU A 430 4.63 35.83 25.28
C LEU A 430 3.80 35.63 24.00
N HIS A 431 2.76 36.43 23.78
CA HIS A 431 1.95 36.35 22.57
C HIS A 431 2.70 36.78 21.30
N CYS A 432 3.52 37.83 21.38
CA CYS A 432 4.36 38.26 20.26
C CYS A 432 5.38 37.19 19.88
N THR A 433 6.11 36.66 20.88
CA THR A 433 7.10 35.60 20.66
C THR A 433 6.46 34.30 20.16
N PHE A 434 5.30 33.91 20.71
CA PHE A 434 4.53 32.77 20.23
C PHE A 434 4.06 32.95 18.78
N SER A 435 3.57 34.14 18.40
CA SER A 435 3.10 34.40 17.03
C SER A 435 4.26 34.32 16.02
N VAL A 436 5.43 34.85 16.36
CA VAL A 436 6.61 34.75 15.49
C VAL A 436 7.10 33.31 15.36
N VAL A 437 7.22 32.58 16.47
CA VAL A 437 7.75 31.21 16.45
C VAL A 437 6.74 30.24 15.84
N SER A 438 5.48 30.31 16.25
CA SER A 438 4.47 29.33 15.89
C SER A 438 3.84 29.64 14.53
N TYR A 439 3.23 30.82 14.41
CA TYR A 439 2.49 31.16 13.19
C TYR A 439 3.42 31.49 12.01
N ILE A 440 4.49 32.25 12.23
CA ILE A 440 5.40 32.60 11.11
C ILE A 440 6.38 31.47 10.84
N LEU A 441 7.15 31.02 11.83
CA LEU A 441 8.25 30.08 11.56
C LEU A 441 7.75 28.64 11.36
N LEU A 442 6.97 28.09 12.30
CA LEU A 442 6.56 26.69 12.22
C LEU A 442 5.60 26.43 11.05
N LEU A 443 4.62 27.31 10.79
CA LEU A 443 3.71 27.14 9.66
C LEU A 443 4.44 27.23 8.31
N ASN A 444 5.35 28.20 8.15
CA ASN A 444 6.15 28.31 6.92
C ASN A 444 7.07 27.10 6.72
N LEU A 445 7.67 26.58 7.79
CA LEU A 445 8.44 25.34 7.72
C LEU A 445 7.57 24.15 7.30
N LEU A 446 6.36 24.03 7.85
CA LEU A 446 5.41 22.98 7.49
C LEU A 446 5.03 23.05 6.01
N THR A 447 4.68 24.24 5.51
CA THR A 447 4.35 24.42 4.07
C THR A 447 5.53 24.09 3.17
N ALA A 448 6.77 24.45 3.55
CA ALA A 448 7.97 24.10 2.79
C ALA A 448 8.18 22.58 2.73
N MET A 449 8.03 21.88 3.85
CA MET A 449 8.15 20.41 3.90
C MET A 449 7.07 19.71 3.06
N MET A 450 5.80 20.15 3.18
CA MET A 450 4.70 19.60 2.38
C MET A 450 4.90 19.84 0.87
N SER A 451 5.46 20.98 0.49
CA SER A 451 5.74 21.32 -0.91
C SER A 451 6.83 20.40 -1.51
N ASP A 452 7.91 20.14 -0.77
CA ASP A 452 8.95 19.20 -1.22
C ASP A 452 8.40 17.79 -1.40
N THR A 453 7.58 17.30 -0.45
CA THR A 453 7.01 15.96 -0.57
C THR A 453 5.96 15.86 -1.68
N GLN A 454 5.14 16.90 -1.90
CA GLN A 454 4.27 16.99 -3.06
C GLN A 454 5.06 16.90 -4.37
N TRP A 455 6.16 17.65 -4.51
CA TRP A 455 7.01 17.60 -5.70
C TRP A 455 7.59 16.20 -5.95
N ARG A 456 8.16 15.57 -4.91
CA ARG A 456 8.75 14.22 -5.01
C ARG A 456 7.72 13.15 -5.33
N VAL A 457 6.52 13.23 -4.76
CA VAL A 457 5.43 12.28 -5.02
C VAL A 457 4.83 12.50 -6.40
N ALA A 458 4.76 13.74 -6.88
CA ALA A 458 4.27 14.06 -8.22
C ALA A 458 5.13 13.39 -9.32
N GLN A 459 6.45 13.31 -9.14
CA GLN A 459 7.35 12.61 -10.08
C GLN A 459 7.10 11.09 -10.15
N GLU A 460 6.64 10.48 -9.05
CA GLU A 460 6.40 9.02 -8.96
C GLU A 460 4.91 8.66 -9.08
N ARG A 461 4.04 9.63 -9.39
CA ARG A 461 2.60 9.47 -9.23
C ARG A 461 2.02 8.34 -10.08
N ASP A 462 2.51 8.18 -11.29
CA ASP A 462 1.97 7.22 -12.25
C ASP A 462 2.39 5.78 -11.87
N GLU A 463 3.65 5.60 -11.42
CA GLU A 463 4.15 4.31 -10.89
C GLU A 463 3.32 3.89 -9.66
N LEU A 464 3.09 4.82 -8.73
CA LEU A 464 2.35 4.57 -7.50
C LEU A 464 0.87 4.29 -7.77
N TRP A 465 0.23 5.07 -8.63
CA TRP A 465 -1.16 4.87 -9.00
C TRP A 465 -1.38 3.51 -9.68
N ARG A 466 -0.50 3.12 -10.61
CA ARG A 466 -0.58 1.78 -11.24
C ARG A 466 -0.44 0.66 -10.21
N THR A 467 0.48 0.81 -9.27
CA THR A 467 0.63 -0.17 -8.17
C THR A 467 -0.67 -0.28 -7.37
N GLN A 468 -1.37 0.83 -7.12
CA GLN A 468 -2.68 0.81 -6.46
C GLN A 468 -3.76 0.12 -7.29
N VAL A 469 -3.79 0.34 -8.61
CA VAL A 469 -4.74 -0.32 -9.51
C VAL A 469 -4.52 -1.83 -9.54
N VAL A 470 -3.26 -2.28 -9.56
CA VAL A 470 -2.92 -3.71 -9.46
C VAL A 470 -3.39 -4.27 -8.13
N ALA A 471 -3.07 -3.58 -7.03
CA ALA A 471 -3.47 -3.97 -5.69
C ALA A 471 -5.01 -4.09 -5.54
N THR A 472 -5.77 -3.12 -6.04
CA THR A 472 -7.24 -3.16 -6.00
C THR A 472 -7.80 -4.24 -6.92
N THR A 473 -7.18 -4.49 -8.08
CA THR A 473 -7.57 -5.57 -8.98
C THR A 473 -7.40 -6.93 -8.31
N LEU A 474 -6.26 -7.19 -7.68
CA LEU A 474 -5.99 -8.43 -6.94
C LEU A 474 -6.95 -8.61 -5.76
N MET A 475 -7.23 -7.53 -5.03
CA MET A 475 -8.20 -7.53 -3.93
C MET A 475 -9.61 -7.92 -4.41
N LEU A 476 -10.08 -7.32 -5.52
CA LEU A 476 -11.38 -7.65 -6.11
C LEU A 476 -11.42 -9.09 -6.63
N GLU A 477 -10.37 -9.53 -7.30
CA GLU A 477 -10.27 -10.88 -7.85
C GLU A 477 -10.31 -11.97 -6.77
N ARG A 478 -9.74 -11.70 -5.59
CA ARG A 478 -9.80 -12.62 -4.44
C ARG A 478 -11.15 -12.62 -3.73
N ARG A 479 -11.82 -11.47 -3.65
CA ARG A 479 -13.11 -11.33 -2.93
C ARG A 479 -14.33 -11.70 -3.78
N LEU A 480 -14.25 -11.57 -5.10
CA LEU A 480 -15.35 -11.89 -6.00
C LEU A 480 -15.36 -13.40 -6.32
N PRO A 481 -16.54 -14.03 -6.39
CA PRO A 481 -16.65 -15.41 -6.84
C PRO A 481 -16.18 -15.56 -8.30
N ARG A 482 -15.58 -16.71 -8.62
CA ARG A 482 -15.03 -17.01 -9.96
C ARG A 482 -16.02 -16.85 -11.12
N CYS A 483 -17.32 -16.93 -10.86
CA CYS A 483 -18.36 -16.70 -11.88
C CYS A 483 -18.40 -15.26 -12.38
N LEU A 484 -18.12 -14.28 -11.51
CA LEU A 484 -18.14 -12.85 -11.84
C LEU A 484 -16.82 -12.36 -12.45
N TRP A 485 -15.74 -13.13 -12.24
CA TRP A 485 -14.40 -12.81 -12.71
C TRP A 485 -13.79 -14.02 -13.43
N PRO A 486 -14.07 -14.19 -14.73
CA PRO A 486 -13.55 -15.32 -15.49
C PRO A 486 -12.03 -15.20 -15.70
N ARG A 487 -11.38 -16.35 -15.89
CA ARG A 487 -9.95 -16.42 -16.25
C ARG A 487 -9.71 -15.68 -17.56
N LEU A 488 -8.65 -14.88 -17.59
CA LEU A 488 -8.25 -14.13 -18.77
C LEU A 488 -7.09 -14.83 -19.48
N GLY A 489 -7.07 -14.66 -20.80
CA GLY A 489 -6.09 -15.31 -21.67
C GLY A 489 -6.70 -16.44 -22.48
N VAL A 490 -5.84 -17.08 -23.27
CA VAL A 490 -6.18 -18.15 -24.20
C VAL A 490 -5.63 -19.45 -23.63
N CYS A 491 -6.48 -20.48 -23.54
CA CYS A 491 -6.04 -21.80 -23.10
C CYS A 491 -5.19 -22.46 -24.19
N GLY A 492 -3.98 -22.86 -23.82
CA GLY A 492 -3.00 -23.50 -24.70
C GLY A 492 -3.44 -24.88 -25.20
N LEU A 493 -4.36 -25.55 -24.49
CA LEU A 493 -4.83 -26.89 -24.85
C LEU A 493 -5.54 -26.91 -26.21
N LEU A 494 -6.22 -25.82 -26.56
CA LEU A 494 -6.85 -25.62 -27.87
C LEU A 494 -5.85 -25.55 -29.03
N TYR A 495 -4.57 -25.27 -28.73
CA TYR A 495 -3.50 -25.07 -29.70
C TYR A 495 -2.38 -26.12 -29.57
N GLY A 496 -2.56 -27.16 -28.76
CA GLY A 496 -1.52 -28.17 -28.51
C GLY A 496 -0.33 -27.66 -27.68
N LEU A 497 -0.46 -26.52 -27.00
CA LEU A 497 0.58 -25.90 -26.16
C LEU A 497 0.53 -26.33 -24.68
N GLY A 498 -0.17 -27.44 -24.41
CA GLY A 498 -0.39 -27.96 -23.05
C GLY A 498 -1.40 -27.18 -22.22
N GLU A 499 -1.54 -27.54 -20.94
CA GLU A 499 -2.48 -26.94 -19.98
C GLU A 499 -2.02 -25.58 -19.43
N ARG A 500 -1.49 -24.70 -20.29
CA ARG A 500 -1.04 -23.36 -19.90
C ARG A 500 -1.97 -22.28 -20.41
N TRP A 501 -1.98 -21.15 -19.73
CA TRP A 501 -2.73 -19.97 -20.14
C TRP A 501 -1.78 -18.92 -20.71
N TYR A 502 -2.21 -18.33 -21.81
CA TYR A 502 -1.39 -17.40 -22.56
C TYR A 502 -2.08 -16.07 -22.80
N LEU A 503 -1.31 -14.99 -22.80
CA LEU A 503 -1.76 -13.68 -23.26
C LEU A 503 -1.23 -13.41 -24.66
N ARG A 504 -2.12 -13.18 -25.61
CA ARG A 504 -1.75 -12.66 -26.93
C ARG A 504 -1.54 -11.15 -26.85
N VAL A 505 -0.41 -10.70 -27.37
CA VAL A 505 0.01 -9.31 -27.39
C VAL A 505 0.46 -8.97 -28.80
N GLU A 506 -0.14 -7.94 -29.36
CA GLU A 506 0.25 -7.39 -30.66
C GLU A 506 0.97 -6.07 -30.43
N ASP A 507 2.24 -6.05 -30.82
CA ASP A 507 3.09 -4.86 -30.73
C ASP A 507 3.41 -4.34 -32.14
N ARG A 508 3.44 -3.02 -32.28
CA ARG A 508 3.89 -2.34 -33.49
C ARG A 508 5.31 -1.82 -33.30
N ASN A 509 6.27 -2.54 -33.84
CA ASN A 509 7.68 -2.18 -33.88
C ASN A 509 7.95 -1.25 -35.07
N ASP A 510 7.54 0.01 -34.97
CA ASP A 510 7.96 1.03 -35.92
C ASP A 510 9.36 1.57 -35.51
N PRO A 511 10.41 1.39 -36.33
CA PRO A 511 11.76 1.86 -36.00
C PRO A 511 11.85 3.39 -35.89
N LEU A 512 10.93 4.13 -36.53
CA LEU A 512 10.81 5.58 -36.39
C LEU A 512 10.26 6.00 -35.02
N VAL A 513 9.32 5.22 -34.45
CA VAL A 513 8.76 5.48 -33.11
C VAL A 513 9.79 5.19 -32.03
N GLN A 514 10.60 4.13 -32.19
CA GLN A 514 11.74 3.87 -31.30
C GLN A 514 12.81 4.98 -31.36
N LYS A 515 13.14 5.48 -32.56
CA LYS A 515 14.04 6.63 -32.72
C LYS A 515 13.45 7.92 -32.13
N MET A 516 12.16 8.18 -32.30
CA MET A 516 11.48 9.32 -31.66
C MET A 516 11.48 9.20 -30.13
N HIS A 517 11.20 8.01 -29.59
CA HIS A 517 11.17 7.78 -28.14
C HIS A 517 12.57 7.91 -27.50
N THR A 518 13.62 7.46 -28.19
CA THR A 518 15.01 7.69 -27.76
C THR A 518 15.43 9.16 -27.89
N HIS A 519 14.96 9.88 -28.92
CA HIS A 519 15.20 11.32 -29.04
C HIS A 519 14.49 12.13 -27.95
N ILE A 520 13.22 11.82 -27.67
CA ILE A 520 12.43 12.47 -26.61
C ILE A 520 13.03 12.19 -25.23
N LEU A 521 13.48 10.95 -24.96
CA LEU A 521 14.20 10.60 -23.74
C LEU A 521 15.56 11.32 -23.63
N SER A 522 16.27 11.52 -24.74
CA SER A 522 17.52 12.30 -24.75
C SER A 522 17.29 13.79 -24.48
N LEU A 523 16.17 14.35 -24.96
CA LEU A 523 15.78 15.75 -24.71
C LEU A 523 15.28 15.99 -23.28
N LEU A 524 14.73 14.96 -22.61
CA LEU A 524 14.33 15.03 -21.20
C LEU A 524 15.50 14.83 -20.21
N HIS A 525 16.66 14.38 -20.70
CA HIS A 525 17.88 14.15 -19.91
C HIS A 525 19.03 15.12 -20.21
N THR A 526 18.83 16.13 -21.06
CA THR A 526 19.76 17.27 -21.11
C THR A 526 19.52 18.17 -19.89
N PRO A 527 20.59 18.55 -19.15
CA PRO A 527 20.49 19.28 -17.88
C PRO A 527 19.86 20.67 -17.99
#